data_AF-A0A1G6IPA5-F1
#
_entry.id   AF-A0A1G6IPA5-F1
#
_cell.length_a   1.000
_cell.length_b   1.000
_cell.length_c   1.000
_cell.angle_alpha   90.00
_cell.angle_beta   90.00
_cell.angle_gamma   90.00
#
_symmetry.space_group_name_H-M   'P 1'
#
loop_
_entity.id
_entity.type
_entity.pdbx_description
1 polymer ?
#
loop_
_entity_poly.entity_id
_entity_poly.type
_entity_poly.pdbx_seq_one_letter_code
_entity_poly.pdbx_strand_id
1 'polypeptide(L)'
;MIVRDDNTSIDALAIVEKYEAFVNYLYPILQNAPRKHGVIRDVVLAALFSPIGGLYHAAKSKQVSRLHAVDAEFATLRSHLRFLSQGHIKILTPKQHVAALAMLSEPGKMLGTWLRKLKESDVRARPVGQAGK
;
A
#
# COMPACT_ATOMS: atom_id res chain seq x y z
N MET A 1 3.79 -6.79 -21.79
CA MET A 1 3.61 -8.23 -21.53
C MET A 1 4.08 -8.49 -20.11
N ILE A 2 3.18 -8.81 -19.17
CA ILE A 2 3.55 -9.09 -17.78
C ILE A 2 3.91 -10.57 -17.69
N VAL A 3 5.16 -10.85 -17.33
CA VAL A 3 5.61 -12.20 -16.99
C VAL A 3 4.98 -12.57 -15.65
N ARG A 4 4.13 -13.60 -15.64
CA ARG A 4 3.51 -14.12 -14.42
C ARG A 4 4.51 -15.04 -13.72
N ASP A 5 4.76 -14.77 -12.44
CA ASP A 5 5.50 -15.68 -11.56
C ASP A 5 4.47 -16.60 -10.88
N ASP A 6 4.48 -17.90 -11.23
CA ASP A 6 3.48 -18.89 -10.83
C ASP A 6 3.44 -19.17 -9.31
N ASN A 7 4.40 -18.64 -8.54
CA ASN A 7 4.53 -18.89 -7.11
C ASN A 7 3.97 -17.77 -6.20
N THR A 8 3.33 -16.75 -6.77
CA THR A 8 2.78 -15.62 -5.99
C THR A 8 1.27 -15.79 -5.74
N SER A 9 0.82 -15.60 -4.49
CA SER A 9 -0.61 -15.66 -4.16
C SER A 9 -1.43 -14.71 -5.02
N ILE A 10 -2.51 -15.20 -5.65
CA ILE A 10 -3.41 -14.43 -6.52
C ILE A 10 -3.87 -13.13 -5.86
N ASP A 11 -4.20 -13.18 -4.56
CA ASP A 11 -4.62 -12.01 -3.78
C ASP A 11 -3.54 -10.90 -3.76
N ALA A 12 -2.27 -11.25 -3.65
CA ALA A 12 -1.16 -10.29 -3.65
C ALA A 12 -0.95 -9.65 -5.01
N LEU A 13 -1.00 -10.45 -6.10
CA LEU A 13 -0.88 -9.93 -7.46
C LEU A 13 -1.99 -8.91 -7.78
N ALA A 14 -3.22 -9.21 -7.36
CA ALA A 14 -4.35 -8.30 -7.57
C ALA A 14 -4.19 -6.99 -6.78
N ILE A 15 -3.66 -7.04 -5.54
CA ILE A 15 -3.36 -5.82 -4.76
C ILE A 15 -2.25 -5.00 -5.42
N VAL A 16 -1.18 -5.66 -5.88
CA VAL A 16 -0.06 -5.00 -6.56
C VAL A 16 -0.55 -4.30 -7.82
N GLU A 17 -1.36 -4.95 -8.65
CA GLU A 17 -1.91 -4.34 -9.88
C GLU A 17 -2.69 -3.05 -9.60
N LYS A 18 -3.57 -3.06 -8.58
CA LYS A 18 -4.32 -1.86 -8.18
C LYS A 18 -3.42 -0.79 -7.58
N TYR A 19 -2.40 -1.20 -6.84
CA TYR A 19 -1.41 -0.28 -6.30
C TYR A 19 -0.54 0.35 -7.39
N GLU A 20 -0.14 -0.41 -8.41
CA GLU A 20 0.60 0.08 -9.57
C GLU A 20 -0.20 1.12 -10.36
N ALA A 21 -1.52 0.95 -10.49
CA ALA A 21 -2.38 1.98 -11.06
C ALA A 21 -2.30 3.30 -10.26
N PHE A 22 -2.32 3.23 -8.92
CA PHE A 22 -2.11 4.39 -8.05
C PHE A 22 -0.72 5.03 -8.23
N VAL A 23 0.33 4.21 -8.32
CA VAL A 23 1.70 4.68 -8.58
C VAL A 23 1.78 5.39 -9.93
N ASN A 24 1.23 4.80 -10.99
CA ASN A 24 1.22 5.37 -12.34
C ASN A 24 0.48 6.71 -12.41
N TYR A 25 -0.56 6.88 -11.60
CA TYR A 25 -1.27 8.15 -11.49
C TYR A 25 -0.43 9.22 -10.76
N LEU A 26 0.17 8.86 -9.62
CA LEU A 26 0.79 9.83 -8.72
C LEU A 26 2.23 10.21 -9.14
N TYR A 27 2.99 9.25 -9.67
CA TYR A 27 4.39 9.43 -10.05
C TYR A 27 4.64 10.64 -10.97
N PRO A 28 3.94 10.83 -12.10
CA PRO A 28 4.17 12.00 -12.96
C PRO A 28 3.81 13.32 -12.28
N ILE A 29 2.85 13.32 -11.34
CA ILE A 29 2.48 14.53 -10.59
C ILE A 29 3.63 14.92 -9.64
N LEU A 30 4.22 13.95 -8.94
CA LEU A 30 5.36 14.18 -8.05
C LEU A 30 6.62 14.58 -8.81
N GLN A 31 6.91 13.95 -9.94
CA GLN A 31 8.07 14.29 -10.78
C GLN A 31 8.03 15.74 -11.28
N ASN A 32 6.83 16.22 -11.62
CA ASN A 32 6.62 17.60 -12.08
C ASN A 32 6.49 18.62 -10.92
N ALA A 33 6.68 18.21 -9.65
CA ALA A 33 6.57 19.11 -8.52
C ALA A 33 7.70 20.17 -8.52
N PRO A 34 7.42 21.42 -8.10
CA PRO A 34 8.42 22.48 -8.02
C PRO A 34 9.63 22.12 -7.16
N ARG A 35 10.84 22.49 -7.59
CA ARG A 35 12.11 22.19 -6.89
C ARG A 35 12.16 22.71 -5.45
N LYS A 36 11.43 23.78 -5.13
CA LYS A 36 11.29 24.32 -3.76
C LYS A 36 10.70 23.31 -2.76
N HIS A 37 10.04 22.27 -3.25
CA HIS A 37 9.50 21.17 -2.45
C HIS A 37 10.28 19.87 -2.65
N GLY A 38 11.53 19.94 -3.13
CA GLY A 38 12.35 18.77 -3.47
C GLY A 38 12.45 17.75 -2.33
N VAL A 39 12.65 18.21 -1.09
CA VAL A 39 12.76 17.33 0.08
C VAL A 39 11.49 16.48 0.27
N ILE A 40 10.31 17.12 0.33
CA ILE A 40 9.06 16.36 0.50
C ILE A 40 8.74 15.51 -0.72
N ARG A 41 9.03 16.00 -1.94
CA ARG A 41 8.86 15.23 -3.17
C ARG A 41 9.64 13.92 -3.10
N ASP A 42 10.91 13.99 -2.71
CA ASP A 42 11.79 12.82 -2.69
C ASP A 42 11.39 11.83 -1.58
N VAL A 43 10.95 12.34 -0.42
CA VAL A 43 10.36 11.51 0.66
C VAL A 43 9.12 10.76 0.17
N VAL A 44 8.20 11.43 -0.53
CA VAL A 44 6.98 10.80 -1.02
C VAL A 44 7.28 9.84 -2.17
N LEU A 45 8.22 10.16 -3.06
CA LEU A 45 8.67 9.25 -4.12
C LEU A 45 9.27 7.97 -3.54
N ALA A 46 10.10 8.07 -2.51
CA ALA A 46 10.63 6.89 -1.82
C ALA A 46 9.51 6.06 -1.16
N ALA A 47 8.58 6.72 -0.46
CA ALA A 47 7.44 6.05 0.16
C ALA A 47 6.49 5.39 -0.86
N LEU A 48 6.43 5.90 -2.10
CA LEU A 48 5.55 5.39 -3.16
C LEU A 48 5.92 3.97 -3.60
N PHE A 49 7.20 3.60 -3.56
CA PHE A 49 7.65 2.28 -4.00
C PHE A 49 7.82 1.27 -2.86
N SER A 50 7.82 1.71 -1.59
CA SER A 50 8.02 0.84 -0.41
C SER A 50 7.01 -0.33 -0.33
N PRO A 51 5.69 -0.11 -0.54
CA PRO A 51 4.69 -1.18 -0.36
C PRO A 51 4.83 -2.38 -1.28
N ILE A 52 5.45 -2.21 -2.46
CA ILE A 52 5.56 -3.28 -3.46
C ILE A 52 6.36 -4.45 -2.89
N GLY A 53 7.52 -4.18 -2.29
CA GLY A 53 8.34 -5.22 -1.67
C GLY A 53 7.61 -5.90 -0.50
N GLY A 54 6.94 -5.11 0.34
CA GLY A 54 6.16 -5.61 1.47
C GLY A 54 5.05 -6.58 1.06
N LEU A 55 4.33 -6.29 -0.04
CA LEU A 55 3.29 -7.15 -0.59
C LEU A 55 3.83 -8.50 -1.04
N TYR A 56 4.94 -8.52 -1.78
CA TYR A 56 5.58 -9.79 -2.20
C TYR A 56 6.12 -10.59 -1.02
N HIS A 57 6.72 -9.92 -0.03
CA HIS A 57 7.19 -10.59 1.18
C HIS A 57 6.03 -11.18 2.00
N ALA A 58 4.92 -10.46 2.13
CA ALA A 58 3.73 -10.97 2.80
C ALA A 58 3.13 -12.18 2.06
N ALA A 59 3.12 -12.15 0.72
CA ALA A 59 2.65 -13.25 -0.12
C ALA A 59 3.44 -14.54 0.11
N LYS A 60 4.77 -14.43 0.14
CA LYS A 60 5.67 -15.58 0.33
C LYS A 60 5.68 -16.08 1.77
N SER A 61 5.69 -15.18 2.75
CA SER A 61 5.84 -15.55 4.18
C SER A 61 4.52 -15.94 4.85
N LYS A 62 3.37 -15.54 4.31
CA LYS A 62 2.03 -15.69 4.94
C LYS A 62 1.95 -15.08 6.35
N GLN A 63 2.85 -14.16 6.70
CA GLN A 63 2.90 -13.53 8.03
C GLN A 63 1.97 -12.33 8.13
N VAL A 64 1.08 -12.34 9.12
CA VAL A 64 0.13 -11.25 9.38
C VAL A 64 0.84 -9.93 9.74
N SER A 65 1.97 -10.00 10.45
CA SER A 65 2.77 -8.82 10.81
C SER A 65 3.28 -8.04 9.59
N ARG A 66 3.61 -8.75 8.50
CA ARG A 66 4.07 -8.13 7.24
C ARG A 66 2.94 -7.37 6.55
N LEU A 67 1.72 -7.89 6.56
CA LEU A 67 0.56 -7.15 6.03
C LEU A 67 0.24 -5.91 6.85
N HIS A 68 0.40 -5.97 8.18
CA HIS A 68 0.26 -4.78 9.03
C HIS A 68 1.31 -3.71 8.70
N ALA A 69 2.54 -4.10 8.34
CA ALA A 69 3.55 -3.15 7.89
C ALA A 69 3.13 -2.43 6.59
N VAL A 70 2.62 -3.18 5.60
CA VAL A 70 2.11 -2.60 4.35
C VAL A 70 0.92 -1.66 4.61
N ASP A 71 0.01 -2.02 5.52
CA ASP A 71 -1.13 -1.16 5.86
C ASP A 71 -0.66 0.17 6.50
N ALA A 72 0.39 0.13 7.32
CA ALA A 72 1.01 1.32 7.88
C ALA A 72 1.66 2.21 6.81
N GLU A 73 2.26 1.63 5.77
CA GLU A 73 2.79 2.38 4.63
C GLU A 73 1.66 3.05 3.83
N PHE A 74 0.52 2.36 3.62
CA PHE A 74 -0.67 2.98 3.02
C PHE A 74 -1.21 4.15 3.85
N ALA A 75 -1.25 4.00 5.19
CA ALA A 75 -1.64 5.09 6.08
C ALA A 75 -0.68 6.29 5.99
N THR A 76 0.62 6.02 5.88
CA THR A 76 1.66 7.04 5.69
C THR A 76 1.47 7.78 4.38
N LEU A 77 1.19 7.07 3.28
CA LEU A 77 0.89 7.68 1.98
C LEU A 77 -0.36 8.57 2.05
N ARG A 78 -1.43 8.15 2.74
CA ARG A 78 -2.60 9.02 2.95
C ARG A 78 -2.24 10.30 3.69
N SER A 79 -1.34 10.23 4.68
CA SER A 79 -0.83 11.42 5.38
C SER A 79 -0.08 12.36 4.43
N HIS A 80 0.81 11.81 3.61
CA HIS A 80 1.54 12.57 2.60
C HIS A 80 0.61 13.24 1.59
N LEU A 81 -0.41 12.53 1.08
CA LEU A 81 -1.38 13.10 0.14
C LEU A 81 -2.12 14.32 0.72
N ARG A 82 -2.49 14.27 2.02
CA ARG A 82 -3.08 15.43 2.71
C ARG A 82 -2.10 16.59 2.74
N PHE A 83 -0.85 16.35 3.12
CA PHE A 83 0.19 17.37 3.17
C PHE A 83 0.43 18.03 1.79
N LEU A 84 0.55 17.22 0.73
CA LEU A 84 0.78 17.71 -0.64
C LEU A 84 -0.37 18.58 -1.19
N SER A 85 -1.58 18.42 -0.65
CA SER A 85 -2.76 19.20 -1.01
C SER A 85 -2.92 20.53 -0.25
N GLN A 86 -2.09 20.79 0.77
CA GLN A 86 -2.21 22.00 1.59
C GLN A 86 -1.98 23.28 0.76
N GLY A 87 -2.67 24.36 1.13
CA GLY A 87 -2.73 25.60 0.34
C GLY A 87 -1.40 26.31 0.09
N HIS A 88 -0.35 26.04 0.88
CA HIS A 88 0.99 26.59 0.67
C HIS A 88 1.94 25.64 -0.07
N ILE A 89 1.60 24.34 -0.15
CA ILE A 89 2.35 23.32 -0.91
C ILE A 89 1.81 23.21 -2.33
N LYS A 90 0.49 22.98 -2.47
CA LYS A 90 -0.24 22.90 -3.76
C LYS A 90 0.43 22.01 -4.81
N ILE A 91 1.06 20.92 -4.40
CA ILE A 91 1.58 19.90 -5.34
C ILE A 91 0.41 19.10 -5.90
N LEU A 92 -0.60 18.81 -5.08
CA LEU A 92 -1.86 18.22 -5.52
C LEU A 92 -2.97 19.26 -5.54
N THR A 93 -3.72 19.30 -6.64
CA THR A 93 -5.03 19.94 -6.66
C THR A 93 -6.05 19.16 -5.80
N PRO A 94 -7.14 19.78 -5.34
CA PRO A 94 -8.17 19.06 -4.57
C PRO A 94 -8.73 17.84 -5.32
N LYS A 95 -8.94 17.97 -6.65
CA LYS A 95 -9.41 16.86 -7.50
C LYS A 95 -8.38 15.72 -7.57
N GLN A 96 -7.09 16.05 -7.71
CA GLN A 96 -6.03 15.04 -7.71
C GLN A 96 -5.89 14.34 -6.36
N HIS A 97 -6.04 15.09 -5.26
CA HIS A 97 -6.01 14.53 -3.91
C HIS A 97 -7.15 13.51 -3.71
N VAL A 98 -8.39 13.86 -4.09
CA VAL A 98 -9.53 12.94 -4.00
C VAL A 98 -9.32 11.70 -4.87
N ALA A 99 -8.86 11.88 -6.11
CA ALA A 99 -8.57 10.75 -7.01
C ALA A 99 -7.49 9.82 -6.45
N ALA A 100 -6.37 10.37 -5.98
CA ALA A 100 -5.27 9.61 -5.37
C ALA A 100 -5.74 8.82 -4.14
N LEU A 101 -6.55 9.42 -3.27
CA LEU A 101 -7.13 8.74 -2.11
C LEU A 101 -8.07 7.59 -2.50
N ALA A 102 -8.90 7.79 -3.53
CA ALA A 102 -9.79 6.75 -4.03
C ALA A 102 -9.00 5.55 -4.58
N MET A 103 -7.98 5.82 -5.39
CA MET A 103 -7.10 4.79 -5.96
C MET A 103 -6.32 4.02 -4.89
N LEU A 104 -5.85 4.68 -3.82
CA LEU A 104 -5.17 4.02 -2.69
C LEU A 104 -6.14 3.26 -1.76
N SER A 105 -7.43 3.64 -1.74
CA SER A 105 -8.43 3.00 -0.88
C SER A 105 -8.81 1.60 -1.37
N GLU A 106 -8.78 1.36 -2.68
CA GLU A 106 -9.07 0.05 -3.28
C GLU A 106 -8.08 -1.05 -2.83
N PRO A 107 -6.75 -0.93 -3.05
CA PRO A 107 -5.79 -1.91 -2.57
C PRO A 107 -5.79 -2.01 -1.03
N GLY A 108 -6.09 -0.92 -0.31
CA GLY A 108 -6.26 -0.97 1.15
C GLY A 108 -7.41 -1.86 1.62
N LYS A 109 -8.56 -1.83 0.94
CA LYS A 109 -9.70 -2.72 1.24
C LYS A 109 -9.37 -4.19 0.95
N MET A 110 -8.66 -4.42 -0.16
CA MET A 110 -8.19 -5.76 -0.55
C MET A 110 -7.20 -6.31 0.48
N LEU A 111 -6.24 -5.49 0.91
CA LEU A 111 -5.28 -5.80 1.96
C LEU A 111 -5.99 -6.16 3.28
N GLY A 112 -6.96 -5.36 3.70
CA GLY A 112 -7.75 -5.64 4.92
C GLY A 112 -8.54 -6.95 4.82
N THR A 113 -9.04 -7.30 3.63
CA THR A 113 -9.73 -8.58 3.40
C THR A 113 -8.75 -9.74 3.49
N TRP A 114 -7.56 -9.62 2.89
CA TRP A 114 -6.51 -10.64 2.97
C TRP A 114 -6.02 -10.84 4.41
N LEU A 115 -5.86 -9.75 5.16
CA LEU A 115 -5.47 -9.78 6.57
C LEU A 115 -6.47 -10.56 7.43
N ARG A 116 -7.78 -10.40 7.21
CA ARG A 116 -8.81 -11.21 7.88
C ARG A 116 -8.69 -12.70 7.53
N LYS A 117 -8.56 -13.04 6.25
CA LYS A 117 -8.41 -14.44 5.80
C LYS A 117 -7.21 -15.12 6.46
N LEU A 118 -6.06 -14.43 6.55
CA LEU A 118 -4.87 -14.98 7.19
C LEU A 118 -5.03 -15.13 8.71
N LYS A 119 -5.67 -14.16 9.39
CA LYS A 119 -5.97 -14.28 10.83
C LYS A 119 -6.89 -15.47 11.12
N GLU A 120 -7.93 -15.67 10.31
CA GLU A 120 -8.82 -16.82 10.45
C GLU A 120 -8.09 -18.16 10.22
N SER A 121 -7.18 -18.18 9.25
CA SER A 121 -6.35 -19.36 8.96
C SER A 121 -5.38 -19.67 10.12
N ASP A 122 -4.76 -18.64 10.70
CA ASP A 122 -3.86 -18.79 11.86
C ASP A 122 -4.62 -19.31 13.08
N VAL A 123 -5.82 -18.79 13.35
CA VAL A 123 -6.67 -19.25 14.45
C VAL A 123 -7.07 -20.72 14.26
N ARG A 124 -7.45 -21.14 13.04
CA ARG A 124 -7.79 -22.53 12.73
C ARG A 124 -6.60 -23.49 12.81
N ALA A 125 -5.39 -23.00 12.59
CA ALA A 125 -4.17 -23.81 12.66
C ALA A 125 -3.66 -24.03 14.10
N ARG A 126 -4.14 -23.26 15.09
CA ARG A 126 -3.78 -23.45 16.50
C ARG A 126 -4.57 -24.64 17.07
N PRO A 127 -3.90 -25.69 17.58
CA PRO A 127 -4.59 -26.83 18.18
C PRO A 127 -5.37 -26.39 19.42
N VAL A 128 -6.63 -26.83 19.51
CA VAL A 128 -7.50 -26.69 20.67
C VAL A 128 -6.89 -27.52 21.82
N GLY A 129 -5.98 -26.94 22.60
CA GLY A 129 -5.23 -27.74 23.58
C GLY A 129 -4.29 -27.04 24.54
N GLN A 130 -4.35 -25.72 24.70
CA GLN A 130 -3.71 -25.03 25.83
C GLN A 130 -4.73 -24.13 26.53
N ALA A 131 -5.81 -24.74 27.01
CA ALA A 131 -6.46 -24.24 28.21
C ALA A 131 -5.61 -24.70 29.39
N GLY A 132 -5.19 -23.75 30.22
CA GLY A 132 -4.18 -23.92 31.25
C GLY A 132 -4.46 -25.04 32.26
N LYS A 133 -3.37 -25.63 32.73
CA LYS A 133 -3.22 -25.97 34.15
C LYS A 133 -2.51 -24.81 34.82
#